data_AF-A0A1I8HI57-F1
#
_entry.id   AF-A0A1I8HI57-F1
#
_cell.length_a   1.000
_cell.length_b   1.000
_cell.length_c   1.000
_cell.angle_alpha   90.00
_cell.angle_beta   90.00
_cell.angle_gamma   90.00
#
_symmetry.space_group_name_H-M   'P 1'
#
loop_
_entity.id
_entity.type
_entity.pdbx_description
1 polymer ?
#
loop_
_entity_poly.entity_id
_entity_poly.type
_entity_poly.pdbx_seq_one_letter_code
_entity_poly.pdbx_strand_id
1 'polypeptide(L)'
;SRYCSLHHRLRYYPPTLSHVSSLDSLAQYSQKRPTVITKYKAGATEDGQLMSVHWDSYLDAGYVCNVVTIIGREMDDSMDQAYYSPTFKRNLTYLKTNKPQSTSVRAPGAGPAALFNLLMMDHMAYKLKIDPIDFKRKNLYRDGQANAYKKRGLDMSAISYPISYARVGISEVDLTVHMDGSISIVHSGTEMGQGLTTKVAQAAVAQLAEFGATLD
;
A
#
# COMPACT_ATOMS: atom_id res chain seq x y z
N SER A 1 9.70 -20.03 -9.55
CA SER A 1 8.64 -20.65 -10.37
C SER A 1 9.14 -21.04 -11.76
N ARG A 2 9.37 -20.12 -12.71
CA ARG A 2 9.75 -20.49 -14.10
C ARG A 2 11.05 -21.28 -14.24
N TYR A 3 12.06 -21.01 -13.40
CA TYR A 3 13.30 -21.79 -13.41
C TYR A 3 13.09 -23.24 -12.94
N CYS A 4 12.33 -23.45 -11.87
CA CYS A 4 12.00 -24.79 -11.37
C CYS A 4 11.16 -25.58 -12.39
N SER A 5 10.15 -24.93 -12.99
CA SER A 5 9.31 -25.57 -14.02
C SER A 5 10.11 -25.89 -15.28
N LEU A 6 11.02 -25.01 -15.69
CA LEU A 6 11.90 -25.24 -16.83
C LEU A 6 12.89 -26.37 -16.55
N HIS A 7 13.50 -26.39 -15.36
CA HIS A 7 14.42 -27.45 -14.94
C HIS A 7 13.74 -28.82 -14.95
N HIS A 8 12.55 -28.91 -14.35
CA HIS A 8 11.75 -30.13 -14.35
C HIS A 8 11.41 -30.58 -15.78
N ARG A 9 10.95 -29.64 -16.64
CA ARG A 9 10.58 -29.92 -18.03
C ARG A 9 11.76 -30.38 -18.89
N LEU A 10 12.94 -29.77 -18.71
CA LEU A 10 14.11 -30.07 -19.53
C LEU A 10 14.79 -31.38 -19.13
N ARG A 11 14.67 -31.82 -17.88
CA ARG A 11 15.44 -32.97 -17.40
C ARG A 11 14.63 -34.24 -17.11
N TYR A 12 13.28 -34.21 -17.12
CA TYR A 12 12.44 -35.35 -16.69
C TYR A 12 12.83 -35.92 -15.30
N TYR A 13 13.34 -35.06 -14.40
CA TYR A 13 13.72 -35.43 -13.04
C TYR A 13 12.50 -35.38 -12.10
N PRO A 14 12.58 -36.03 -10.91
CA PRO A 14 11.62 -35.85 -9.83
C PRO A 14 11.34 -34.37 -9.49
N PRO A 15 10.20 -34.07 -8.83
CA PRO A 15 9.78 -32.72 -8.52
C PRO A 15 10.90 -31.91 -7.86
N THR A 16 11.20 -30.74 -8.43
CA THR A 16 12.31 -29.89 -8.01
C THR A 16 11.82 -28.81 -7.04
N LEU A 17 12.29 -28.85 -5.81
CA LEU A 17 12.07 -27.79 -4.82
C LEU A 17 13.27 -26.84 -4.80
N SER A 18 13.01 -25.53 -4.88
CA SER A 18 14.04 -24.50 -4.66
C SER A 18 13.74 -23.75 -3.38
N HIS A 19 14.73 -23.68 -2.49
CA HIS A 19 14.67 -22.85 -1.30
C HIS A 19 15.87 -21.89 -1.30
N VAL A 20 15.62 -20.61 -1.02
CA VAL A 20 16.66 -19.59 -0.91
C VAL A 20 16.96 -19.40 0.57
N SER A 21 18.11 -19.90 1.03
CA SER A 21 18.50 -19.91 2.44
C SER A 21 19.56 -18.86 2.81
N SER A 22 20.34 -18.38 1.84
CA SER A 22 21.44 -17.44 2.11
C SER A 22 21.03 -15.98 1.95
N LEU A 23 21.59 -15.12 2.81
CA LEU A 23 21.38 -13.68 2.76
C LEU A 23 21.88 -13.08 1.43
N ASP A 24 22.96 -13.60 0.88
CA ASP A 24 23.55 -13.14 -0.39
C ASP A 24 22.62 -13.41 -1.58
N SER A 25 22.03 -14.61 -1.63
CA SER A 25 21.00 -14.91 -2.64
C SER A 25 19.75 -14.04 -2.42
N LEU A 26 19.38 -13.78 -1.17
CA LEU A 26 18.28 -12.86 -0.86
C LEU A 26 18.60 -11.43 -1.31
N ALA A 27 19.82 -10.93 -1.12
CA ALA A 27 20.23 -9.60 -1.56
C ALA A 27 20.28 -9.48 -3.11
N GLN A 28 20.55 -10.56 -3.82
CA GLN A 28 20.61 -10.59 -5.28
C GLN A 28 19.23 -10.72 -5.94
N TYR A 29 18.34 -11.54 -5.36
CA TYR A 29 17.04 -11.87 -5.97
C TYR A 29 15.84 -11.21 -5.29
N SER A 30 15.94 -10.90 -3.99
CA SER A 30 14.84 -10.30 -3.25
C SER A 30 14.72 -8.83 -3.59
N GLN A 31 13.50 -8.47 -3.96
CA GLN A 31 13.11 -7.10 -4.20
C GLN A 31 12.80 -6.43 -2.85
N LYS A 32 12.92 -5.10 -2.80
CA LYS A 32 12.68 -4.30 -1.58
C LYS A 32 11.78 -3.09 -1.84
N ARG A 33 11.42 -2.37 -0.77
CA ARG A 33 10.73 -1.07 -0.88
C ARG A 33 11.53 -0.16 -1.82
N PRO A 34 10.87 0.54 -2.77
CA PRO A 34 11.54 1.51 -3.60
C PRO A 34 12.20 2.60 -2.77
N THR A 35 13.44 2.97 -3.13
CA THR A 35 14.06 4.17 -2.60
C THR A 35 13.41 5.38 -3.25
N VAL A 36 12.96 6.32 -2.42
CA VAL A 36 12.30 7.55 -2.87
C VAL A 36 13.07 8.74 -2.34
N ILE A 37 13.32 9.70 -3.22
CA ILE A 37 13.78 11.04 -2.88
C ILE A 37 12.66 11.98 -3.26
N THR A 38 12.16 12.76 -2.30
CA THR A 38 11.16 13.77 -2.58
C THR A 38 11.65 15.14 -2.13
N LYS A 39 11.35 16.15 -2.94
CA LYS A 39 11.52 17.55 -2.62
C LYS A 39 10.15 18.19 -2.57
N TYR A 40 9.97 19.16 -1.68
CA TYR A 40 8.73 19.90 -1.62
C TYR A 40 8.95 21.41 -1.59
N LYS A 41 7.95 22.13 -2.07
CA LYS A 41 7.75 23.55 -1.82
C LYS A 41 6.35 23.72 -1.28
N ALA A 42 6.22 24.31 -0.10
CA ALA A 42 4.94 24.53 0.55
C ALA A 42 4.81 26.00 0.98
N GLY A 43 3.60 26.54 0.84
CA GLY A 43 3.22 27.88 1.26
C GLY A 43 2.06 27.81 2.25
N ALA A 44 2.17 28.56 3.34
CA ALA A 44 1.12 28.72 4.34
C ALA A 44 1.00 30.20 4.75
N THR A 45 -0.18 30.60 5.23
CA THR A 45 -0.38 31.92 5.82
C THR A 45 0.31 32.03 7.19
N GLU A 46 0.50 33.25 7.68
CA GLU A 46 1.04 33.50 9.04
C GLU A 46 0.17 32.82 10.11
N ASP A 47 -1.14 32.78 9.90
CA ASP A 47 -2.08 32.09 10.80
C ASP A 47 -1.97 30.56 10.74
N GLY A 48 -1.17 29.98 9.85
CA GLY A 48 -0.99 28.53 9.74
C GLY A 48 -2.00 27.82 8.84
N GLN A 49 -2.64 28.50 7.88
CA GLN A 49 -3.44 27.86 6.83
C GLN A 49 -2.54 27.45 5.66
N LEU A 50 -2.53 26.17 5.31
CA LEU A 50 -1.81 25.65 4.15
C LEU A 50 -2.51 26.08 2.85
N MET A 51 -1.75 26.70 1.94
CA MET A 51 -2.26 27.32 0.72
C MET A 51 -1.79 26.61 -0.55
N SER A 52 -0.51 26.21 -0.57
CA SER A 52 0.08 25.53 -1.71
C SER A 52 1.06 24.45 -1.29
N VAL A 53 1.06 23.33 -2.02
CA VAL A 53 2.04 22.26 -1.88
C VAL A 53 2.44 21.76 -3.27
N HIS A 54 3.74 21.72 -3.52
CA HIS A 54 4.32 21.13 -4.72
C HIS A 54 5.31 20.05 -4.33
N TRP A 55 5.02 18.81 -4.72
CA TRP A 55 5.90 17.65 -4.59
C TRP A 55 6.65 17.37 -5.90
N ASP A 56 7.94 17.09 -5.77
CA ASP A 56 8.82 16.64 -6.85
C ASP A 56 9.56 15.38 -6.40
N SER A 57 9.03 14.23 -6.82
CA SER A 57 9.40 12.91 -6.32
C SER A 57 10.14 12.09 -7.37
N TYR A 58 11.23 11.47 -6.94
CA TYR A 58 12.09 10.62 -7.74
C TYR A 58 12.14 9.23 -7.10
N LEU A 59 11.79 8.22 -7.88
CA LEU A 59 11.60 6.88 -7.38
C LEU A 59 12.49 5.89 -8.13
N ASP A 60 13.28 5.12 -7.39
CA ASP A 60 14.24 4.16 -7.95
C ASP A 60 13.55 2.87 -8.40
N ALA A 61 13.50 2.67 -9.72
CA ALA A 61 12.92 1.50 -10.35
C ALA A 61 13.88 0.29 -10.38
N GLY A 62 15.17 0.50 -10.19
CA GLY A 62 16.20 -0.51 -10.46
C GLY A 62 16.42 -0.75 -11.95
N TYR A 63 16.97 -1.92 -12.30
CA TYR A 63 17.37 -2.23 -13.68
C TYR A 63 16.19 -2.49 -14.64
N VAL A 64 15.00 -2.79 -14.10
CA VAL A 64 13.75 -3.00 -14.85
C VAL A 64 12.59 -2.26 -14.16
N CYS A 65 11.79 -1.55 -14.95
CA CYS A 65 10.57 -0.93 -14.49
C CYS A 65 9.43 -1.98 -14.43
N ASN A 66 9.01 -2.37 -13.23
CA ASN A 66 8.02 -3.41 -12.98
C ASN A 66 6.75 -2.82 -12.30
N VAL A 67 6.21 -3.50 -11.28
CA VAL A 67 5.14 -3.03 -10.37
C VAL A 67 5.41 -1.64 -9.76
N VAL A 68 6.66 -1.17 -9.79
CA VAL A 68 7.07 0.14 -9.28
C VAL A 68 6.27 1.32 -9.84
N THR A 69 5.73 1.21 -11.06
CA THR A 69 4.85 2.21 -11.67
C THR A 69 3.52 2.37 -10.94
N ILE A 70 2.98 1.28 -10.39
CA ILE A 70 1.78 1.29 -9.56
C ILE A 70 2.13 1.92 -8.22
N ILE A 71 3.24 1.50 -7.60
CA ILE A 71 3.68 2.02 -6.30
C ILE A 71 3.92 3.53 -6.34
N GLY A 72 4.56 4.02 -7.40
CA GLY A 72 4.80 5.45 -7.59
C GLY A 72 3.49 6.23 -7.69
N ARG A 73 2.52 5.72 -8.46
CA ARG A 73 1.19 6.34 -8.56
C ARG A 73 0.44 6.35 -7.23
N GLU A 74 0.40 5.22 -6.51
CA GLU A 74 -0.23 5.13 -5.19
C GLU A 74 0.40 6.09 -4.18
N MET A 75 1.73 6.26 -4.25
CA MET A 75 2.44 7.27 -3.44
C MET A 75 1.96 8.67 -3.79
N ASP A 76 1.96 9.00 -5.08
CA ASP A 76 1.59 10.33 -5.58
C ASP A 76 0.13 10.68 -5.22
N ASP A 77 -0.79 9.72 -5.36
CA ASP A 77 -2.21 9.82 -4.99
C ASP A 77 -2.45 9.90 -3.47
N SER A 78 -1.45 9.54 -2.67
CA SER A 78 -1.50 9.62 -1.22
C SER A 78 -0.70 10.80 -0.65
N MET A 79 -0.10 11.66 -1.47
CA MET A 79 0.79 12.74 -0.97
C MET A 79 0.07 13.84 -0.15
N ASP A 80 -1.24 13.99 -0.29
CA ASP A 80 -2.03 14.99 0.44
C ASP A 80 -2.46 14.51 1.84
N GLN A 81 -2.52 13.20 2.04
CA GLN A 81 -2.98 12.55 3.28
C GLN A 81 -4.35 13.08 3.70
N ALA A 82 -4.46 13.60 4.92
CA ALA A 82 -5.69 14.16 5.48
C ALA A 82 -5.67 15.70 5.50
N TYR A 83 -4.69 16.34 4.86
CA TYR A 83 -4.49 17.79 4.95
C TYR A 83 -4.86 18.48 3.64
N TYR A 84 -5.72 19.49 3.76
CA TYR A 84 -6.21 20.26 2.64
C TYR A 84 -5.22 21.37 2.25
N SER A 85 -4.99 21.51 0.94
CA SER A 85 -4.29 22.63 0.33
C SER A 85 -5.02 23.05 -0.95
N PRO A 86 -5.45 24.32 -1.09
CA PRO A 86 -6.11 24.81 -2.30
C PRO A 86 -5.33 24.58 -3.59
N THR A 87 -4.01 24.72 -3.54
CA THR A 87 -3.13 24.46 -4.69
C THR A 87 -2.29 23.22 -4.41
N PHE A 88 -2.37 22.21 -5.27
CA PHE A 88 -1.60 20.98 -5.12
C PHE A 88 -0.99 20.55 -6.44
N LYS A 89 0.34 20.45 -6.50
CA LYS A 89 1.08 19.99 -7.67
C LYS A 89 1.95 18.79 -7.32
N ARG A 90 2.01 17.83 -8.24
CA ARG A 90 2.76 16.59 -8.07
C ARG A 90 3.53 16.27 -9.35
N ASN A 91 4.82 16.01 -9.20
CA ASN A 91 5.66 15.46 -10.26
C ASN A 91 6.26 14.14 -9.75
N LEU A 92 6.21 13.12 -10.59
CA LEU A 92 6.76 11.81 -10.29
C LEU A 92 7.66 11.34 -11.43
N THR A 93 8.91 11.06 -11.10
CA THR A 93 9.92 10.58 -12.05
C THR A 93 10.46 9.21 -11.62
N TYR A 94 10.50 8.27 -12.56
CA TYR A 94 11.09 6.96 -12.35
C TYR A 94 12.54 6.94 -12.82
N LEU A 95 13.45 6.52 -11.94
CA LEU A 95 14.87 6.43 -12.22
C LEU A 95 15.27 4.99 -12.49
N LYS A 96 15.81 4.73 -13.68
CA LYS A 96 16.46 3.45 -14.01
C LYS A 96 17.86 3.45 -13.43
N THR A 97 18.19 2.44 -12.64
CA THR A 97 19.50 2.32 -11.98
C THR A 97 20.07 0.91 -12.12
N ASN A 98 21.36 0.73 -11.82
CA ASN A 98 22.03 -0.58 -11.86
C ASN A 98 21.81 -1.41 -10.58
N LYS A 99 20.74 -1.11 -9.82
CA LYS A 99 20.36 -1.84 -8.61
C LYS A 99 19.28 -2.89 -8.90
N PRO A 100 19.16 -3.93 -8.08
CA PRO A 100 18.03 -4.85 -8.14
C PRO A 100 16.70 -4.10 -8.14
N GLN A 101 15.74 -4.61 -8.90
CA GLN A 101 14.40 -4.02 -9.01
C GLN A 101 13.69 -3.98 -7.64
N SER A 102 12.91 -2.92 -7.43
CA SER A 102 12.08 -2.74 -6.24
C SER A 102 10.71 -3.41 -6.40
N THR A 103 9.97 -3.57 -5.30
CA THR A 103 8.64 -4.21 -5.32
C THR A 103 7.69 -3.70 -4.25
N SER A 104 6.46 -4.20 -4.28
CA SER A 104 5.42 -3.92 -3.31
C SER A 104 5.82 -4.46 -1.94
N VAL A 105 5.76 -3.58 -0.95
CA VAL A 105 5.88 -3.90 0.47
C VAL A 105 4.66 -3.31 1.19
N ARG A 106 4.40 -3.74 2.43
CA ARG A 106 3.22 -3.30 3.20
C ARG A 106 3.06 -1.77 3.18
N ALA A 107 1.84 -1.31 2.90
CA ALA A 107 1.56 0.08 2.53
C ALA A 107 2.38 0.55 1.30
N PRO A 108 2.11 -0.01 0.11
CA PRO A 108 2.81 0.37 -1.12
C PRO A 108 2.51 1.83 -1.47
N GLY A 109 3.55 2.65 -1.56
CA GLY A 109 3.44 4.07 -1.90
C GLY A 109 2.90 4.96 -0.78
N ALA A 110 1.73 4.63 -0.22
CA ALA A 110 1.06 5.43 0.80
C ALA A 110 1.83 5.54 2.12
N GLY A 111 2.60 4.51 2.51
CA GLY A 111 3.45 4.58 3.71
C GLY A 111 4.53 5.68 3.60
N PRO A 112 5.36 5.66 2.56
CA PRO A 112 6.29 6.76 2.26
C PRO A 112 5.60 8.12 2.12
N ALA A 113 4.47 8.18 1.42
CA ALA A 113 3.71 9.43 1.25
C ALA A 113 3.27 10.04 2.58
N ALA A 114 2.77 9.20 3.50
CA ALA A 114 2.39 9.63 4.85
C ALA A 114 3.58 10.20 5.62
N LEU A 115 4.73 9.52 5.59
CA LEU A 115 5.94 10.01 6.23
C LEU A 115 6.39 11.37 5.67
N PHE A 116 6.47 11.51 4.35
CA PHE A 116 6.91 12.76 3.72
C PHE A 116 5.97 13.92 4.02
N ASN A 117 4.66 13.69 3.94
CA ASN A 117 3.67 14.69 4.27
C ASN A 117 3.76 15.12 5.74
N LEU A 118 3.85 14.17 6.68
CA LEU A 118 3.98 14.49 8.10
C LEU A 118 5.24 15.31 8.40
N LEU A 119 6.38 14.95 7.80
CA LEU A 119 7.62 15.72 7.93
C LEU A 119 7.51 17.13 7.36
N MET A 120 6.80 17.31 6.24
CA MET A 120 6.50 18.64 5.70
C MET A 120 5.64 19.44 6.67
N MET A 121 4.57 18.85 7.22
CA MET A 121 3.69 19.52 8.19
C MET A 121 4.47 19.96 9.44
N ASP A 122 5.32 19.09 9.99
CA ASP A 122 6.15 19.40 11.17
C ASP A 122 7.17 20.51 10.88
N HIS A 123 7.83 20.48 9.72
CA HIS A 123 8.77 21.53 9.33
C HIS A 123 8.08 22.89 9.12
N MET A 124 6.89 22.90 8.53
CA MET A 124 6.10 24.13 8.35
C MET A 124 5.65 24.70 9.70
N ALA A 125 5.15 23.86 10.60
CA ALA A 125 4.77 24.26 11.95
C ALA A 125 5.95 24.87 12.72
N TYR A 126 7.12 24.22 12.66
CA TYR A 126 8.36 24.74 13.25
C TYR A 126 8.73 26.12 12.72
N LYS A 127 8.66 26.34 11.40
CA LYS A 127 8.97 27.64 10.78
C LYS A 127 7.99 28.74 11.20
N LEU A 128 6.71 28.41 11.34
CA LEU A 128 5.67 29.35 11.77
C LEU A 128 5.60 29.51 13.30
N LYS A 129 6.35 28.71 14.07
CA LYS A 129 6.30 28.66 15.54
C LYS A 129 4.90 28.34 16.07
N ILE A 130 4.16 27.51 15.34
CA ILE A 130 2.86 26.97 15.74
C ILE A 130 3.09 25.55 16.27
N ASP A 131 2.32 25.13 17.25
CA ASP A 131 2.36 23.73 17.70
C ASP A 131 2.05 22.78 16.51
N PRO A 132 2.86 21.73 16.28
CA PRO A 132 2.66 20.82 15.14
C PRO A 132 1.30 20.13 15.11
N ILE A 133 0.72 19.82 16.28
CA ILE A 133 -0.60 19.21 16.38
C ILE A 133 -1.67 20.22 15.96
N ASP A 134 -1.57 21.46 16.45
CA ASP A 134 -2.52 22.52 16.07
C ASP A 134 -2.43 22.86 14.57
N PHE A 135 -1.21 22.93 14.01
CA PHE A 135 -1.01 23.14 12.58
C PHE A 135 -1.62 22.01 11.74
N LYS A 136 -1.44 20.76 12.15
CA LYS A 136 -2.06 19.59 11.49
C LYS A 136 -3.58 19.63 11.58
N ARG A 137 -4.13 19.84 12.78
CA ARG A 137 -5.58 19.92 13.03
C ARG A 137 -6.24 21.03 12.20
N LYS A 138 -5.63 22.21 12.14
CA LYS A 138 -6.17 23.36 11.39
C LYS A 138 -6.34 23.07 9.91
N ASN A 139 -5.43 22.28 9.35
CA ASN A 139 -5.35 21.96 7.93
C ASN A 139 -6.04 20.65 7.55
N LEU A 140 -6.75 19.98 8.47
CA LEU A 140 -7.56 18.82 8.10
C LEU A 140 -8.64 19.20 7.07
N TYR A 141 -8.96 18.26 6.17
CA TYR A 141 -10.12 18.41 5.29
C TYR A 141 -11.41 18.65 6.11
N ARG A 142 -12.25 19.57 5.62
CA ARG A 142 -13.57 19.88 6.19
C ARG A 142 -14.69 19.45 5.24
N ASP A 143 -15.89 19.25 5.78
CA ASP A 143 -17.07 18.90 4.98
C ASP A 143 -17.30 19.92 3.85
N GLY A 144 -17.46 19.42 2.63
CA GLY A 144 -17.65 20.25 1.42
C GLY A 144 -16.35 20.60 0.67
N GLN A 145 -15.16 20.34 1.24
CA GLN A 145 -13.90 20.44 0.50
C GLN A 145 -13.69 19.16 -0.33
N ALA A 146 -13.51 19.33 -1.64
CA ALA A 146 -13.43 18.21 -2.57
C ALA A 146 -12.07 17.48 -2.45
N ASN A 147 -12.16 16.20 -2.12
CA ASN A 147 -11.21 15.15 -2.46
C ASN A 147 -12.06 13.97 -2.96
N ALA A 148 -11.62 13.22 -3.96
CA ALA A 148 -12.37 12.05 -4.46
C ALA A 148 -12.64 11.01 -3.37
N TYR A 149 -11.92 11.09 -2.25
CA TYR A 149 -12.02 10.19 -1.10
C TYR A 149 -12.44 10.97 0.16
N LYS A 150 -13.58 10.62 0.78
CA LYS A 150 -13.97 11.13 2.11
C LYS A 150 -13.02 10.57 3.16
N LYS A 151 -12.38 11.46 3.95
CA LYS A 151 -11.40 11.09 4.98
C LYS A 151 -11.80 11.74 6.32
N ARG A 152 -11.87 10.96 7.40
CA ARG A 152 -12.06 11.43 8.79
C ARG A 152 -10.83 11.02 9.60
N GLY A 153 -10.23 11.93 10.36
CA GLY A 153 -9.03 11.68 11.18
C GLY A 153 -9.24 12.06 12.64
N LEU A 154 -8.82 11.17 13.55
CA LEU A 154 -8.63 11.43 14.99
C LEU A 154 -7.12 11.44 15.29
N ASP A 155 -6.71 12.38 16.14
CA ASP A 155 -5.36 12.93 16.34
C ASP A 155 -4.36 11.96 17.03
N MET A 156 -3.08 11.81 16.63
CA MET A 156 -1.89 12.68 16.88
C MET A 156 -1.05 12.93 15.59
N SER A 157 -1.42 12.25 14.51
CA SER A 157 -0.94 12.43 13.13
C SER A 157 -1.95 11.73 12.23
N ALA A 158 -2.72 12.50 11.47
CA ALA A 158 -3.75 11.94 10.61
C ALA A 158 -3.10 11.32 9.37
N ILE A 159 -3.28 10.02 9.20
CA ILE A 159 -2.88 9.27 8.02
C ILE A 159 -4.15 8.92 7.26
N SER A 160 -4.13 9.10 5.96
CA SER A 160 -5.16 8.57 5.09
C SER A 160 -4.59 7.58 4.10
N TYR A 161 -5.17 6.40 4.12
CA TYR A 161 -4.82 5.29 3.26
C TYR A 161 -6.03 4.97 2.36
N PRO A 162 -6.04 5.38 1.08
CA PRO A 162 -7.11 5.01 0.17
C PRO A 162 -7.09 3.50 -0.05
N ILE A 163 -8.22 2.83 0.16
CA ILE A 163 -8.38 1.41 -0.15
C ILE A 163 -8.93 1.33 -1.58
N SER A 164 -8.04 1.09 -2.53
CA SER A 164 -8.37 0.87 -3.92
C SER A 164 -7.35 -0.05 -4.57
N TYR A 165 -7.76 -0.75 -5.63
CA TYR A 165 -6.86 -1.53 -6.46
C TYR A 165 -6.87 -0.93 -7.87
N ALA A 166 -5.68 -0.71 -8.43
CA ALA A 166 -5.53 -0.24 -9.81
C ALA A 166 -6.18 -1.20 -10.85
N ARG A 167 -6.48 -2.44 -10.47
CA ARG A 167 -7.21 -3.42 -11.27
C ARG A 167 -8.29 -4.06 -10.42
N VAL A 168 -9.55 -3.87 -10.79
CA VAL A 168 -10.68 -4.58 -10.18
C VAL A 168 -10.64 -6.02 -10.71
N GLY A 169 -10.12 -6.93 -9.87
CA GLY A 169 -10.19 -8.36 -10.12
C GLY A 169 -11.46 -8.94 -9.51
N ILE A 170 -11.95 -10.03 -10.09
CA ILE A 170 -12.99 -10.85 -9.47
C ILE A 170 -12.31 -11.72 -8.42
N SER A 171 -12.85 -11.75 -7.20
CA SER A 171 -12.47 -12.75 -6.20
C SER A 171 -13.38 -13.96 -6.37
N GLU A 172 -12.78 -15.14 -6.42
CA GLU A 172 -13.49 -16.41 -6.62
C GLU A 172 -13.43 -17.22 -5.33
N VAL A 173 -14.58 -17.80 -4.97
CA VAL A 173 -14.76 -18.65 -3.81
C VAL A 173 -15.61 -19.84 -4.22
N ASP A 174 -15.09 -21.04 -4.03
CA ASP A 174 -15.78 -22.30 -4.25
C ASP A 174 -16.21 -22.89 -2.89
N LEU A 175 -17.48 -23.28 -2.82
CA LEU A 175 -18.14 -23.86 -1.66
C LEU A 175 -18.68 -25.23 -2.04
N THR A 176 -18.22 -26.27 -1.35
CA THR A 176 -18.68 -27.65 -1.53
C THR A 176 -19.28 -28.16 -0.23
N VAL A 177 -20.54 -28.59 -0.29
CA VAL A 177 -21.21 -29.28 0.82
C VAL A 177 -21.13 -30.77 0.56
N HIS A 178 -20.58 -31.50 1.54
CA HIS A 178 -20.44 -32.94 1.48
C HIS A 178 -21.70 -33.64 1.98
N MET A 179 -21.87 -34.92 1.65
CA MET A 179 -23.06 -35.69 2.08
C MET A 179 -23.16 -35.86 3.60
N ASP A 180 -22.05 -35.73 4.33
CA ASP A 180 -22.01 -35.77 5.79
C ASP A 180 -22.36 -34.40 6.43
N GLY A 181 -22.67 -33.38 5.62
CA GLY A 181 -22.99 -32.04 6.07
C GLY A 181 -21.77 -31.14 6.30
N SER A 182 -20.55 -31.67 6.16
CA SER A 182 -19.34 -30.85 6.25
C SER A 182 -19.21 -29.91 5.05
N ILE A 183 -18.57 -28.75 5.24
CA ILE A 183 -18.44 -27.71 4.22
C ILE A 183 -16.96 -27.47 3.95
N SER A 184 -16.57 -27.56 2.68
CA SER A 184 -15.23 -27.20 2.21
C SER A 184 -15.26 -25.89 1.45
N ILE A 185 -14.40 -24.96 1.83
CA ILE A 185 -14.29 -23.62 1.23
C ILE A 185 -12.90 -23.45 0.63
N VAL A 186 -12.84 -23.08 -0.65
CA VAL A 186 -11.61 -22.70 -1.34
C VAL A 186 -11.78 -21.28 -1.86
N HIS A 187 -10.79 -20.42 -1.64
CA HIS A 187 -10.83 -19.04 -2.13
C HIS A 187 -9.54 -18.69 -2.86
N SER A 188 -9.61 -17.75 -3.81
CA SER A 188 -8.44 -17.33 -4.61
C SER A 188 -7.40 -16.52 -3.82
N GLY A 189 -7.76 -16.02 -2.64
CA GLY A 189 -6.82 -15.31 -1.76
C GLY A 189 -5.77 -16.22 -1.13
N THR A 190 -4.60 -15.67 -0.82
CA THR A 190 -3.47 -16.41 -0.22
C THR A 190 -3.32 -16.05 1.25
N GLU A 191 -3.31 -17.04 2.15
CA GLU A 191 -2.97 -16.85 3.56
C GLU A 191 -1.46 -16.65 3.73
N MET A 192 -1.08 -15.59 4.44
CA MET A 192 0.31 -15.24 4.75
C MET A 192 0.45 -14.66 6.17
N GLY A 193 -0.51 -14.96 7.06
CA GLY A 193 -0.56 -14.53 8.45
C GLY A 193 -1.56 -13.40 8.74
N GLN A 194 -2.31 -12.94 7.74
CA GLN A 194 -3.35 -11.92 7.89
C GLN A 194 -4.70 -12.47 8.39
N GLY A 195 -4.84 -13.79 8.46
CA GLY A 195 -6.06 -14.47 8.91
C GLY A 195 -7.20 -14.36 7.90
N LEU A 196 -6.88 -14.39 6.61
CA LEU A 196 -7.85 -14.35 5.53
C LEU A 196 -8.75 -15.59 5.57
N THR A 197 -8.16 -16.79 5.67
CA THR A 197 -8.93 -18.04 5.64
C THR A 197 -9.88 -18.13 6.83
N THR A 198 -9.44 -17.71 8.02
CA THR A 198 -10.29 -17.63 9.22
C THR A 198 -11.45 -16.66 9.01
N LYS A 199 -11.21 -15.48 8.43
CA LYS A 199 -12.27 -14.50 8.16
C LYS A 199 -13.28 -14.99 7.13
N VAL A 200 -12.83 -15.71 6.10
CA VAL A 200 -13.73 -16.31 5.12
C VAL A 200 -14.60 -17.38 5.76
N ALA A 201 -14.02 -18.26 6.60
CA ALA A 201 -14.78 -19.26 7.35
C ALA A 201 -15.83 -18.61 8.27
N GLN A 202 -15.44 -17.56 9.01
CA GLN A 202 -16.35 -16.80 9.87
C GLN A 202 -17.49 -16.15 9.07
N ALA A 203 -17.20 -15.60 7.89
CA ALA A 203 -18.21 -15.02 7.01
C ALA A 203 -19.18 -16.08 6.48
N ALA A 204 -18.67 -17.26 6.09
CA ALA A 204 -19.50 -18.37 5.62
C ALA A 204 -20.43 -18.88 6.73
N VAL A 205 -19.91 -19.09 7.95
CA VAL A 205 -20.72 -19.49 9.11
C VAL A 205 -21.78 -18.44 9.43
N ALA A 206 -21.44 -17.16 9.38
CA ALA A 206 -22.41 -16.09 9.62
C ALA A 206 -23.56 -16.10 8.59
N GLN A 207 -23.30 -16.48 7.33
CA GLN A 207 -24.33 -16.60 6.30
C GLN A 207 -25.12 -17.92 6.38
N LEU A 208 -24.49 -19.00 6.87
CA LEU A 208 -25.10 -20.32 6.98
C LEU A 208 -25.62 -20.63 8.39
N ALA A 209 -25.65 -19.64 9.27
CA ALA A 209 -26.09 -19.78 10.65
C ALA A 209 -27.53 -20.30 10.74
N GLU A 210 -28.39 -19.92 9.80
CA GLU A 210 -29.78 -20.40 9.72
C GLU A 210 -29.89 -21.91 9.43
N PHE A 211 -28.85 -22.51 8.86
CA PHE A 211 -28.75 -23.95 8.59
C PHE A 211 -28.02 -24.70 9.72
N GLY A 212 -27.69 -24.04 10.83
CA GLY A 212 -26.99 -24.63 11.97
C GLY A 212 -25.49 -24.84 11.74
N ALA A 213 -24.89 -24.16 10.75
CA ALA A 213 -23.47 -24.27 10.49
C ALA A 213 -22.63 -23.71 11.65
N THR A 214 -21.59 -24.45 12.03
CA THR A 214 -20.58 -24.08 13.03
C THR A 214 -19.20 -23.92 12.38
N LEU A 215 -18.24 -23.31 13.10
CA LEU A 215 -16.88 -23.11 12.58
C LEU A 215 -16.02 -24.40 12.69
N ASP A 216 -16.49 -25.34 13.51
CA ASP A 216 -15.95 -26.65 13.80
C ASP A 216 -15.89 -27.55 12.55
#